data_AF-A0A3B0YDV7-F1
#
_entry.id   AF-A0A3B0YDV7-F1
#
_cell.length_a   1.000
_cell.length_b   1.000
_cell.length_c   1.000
_cell.angle_alpha   90.00
_cell.angle_beta   90.00
_cell.angle_gamma   90.00
#
_symmetry.space_group_name_H-M   'P 1'
#
loop_
_entity.id
_entity.type
_entity.pdbx_description
1 polymer ?
#
loop_
_entity_poly.entity_id
_entity_poly.type
_entity_poly.pdbx_seq_one_letter_code
_entity_poly.pdbx_strand_id
1 'polypeptide(L)'
;MGIRKDQATLTDNEKQRFVNAVLQLKANNGYEQYVEWHRELFLQGIHSSAMFLPWHRELILRFERDLQGIDAGVDIPYWNWSVNQSQSESPWQSSFLGGNGQAPNGLVADGPFAFTDNNFELVVTDTPSDGPGLRRNFASFNPSLNGFESLPSEGLVRTVLRLPNYTIFNANIRGRLHNMPHRWVGGAMASMSSPNDPVFWMHHANIDRLWMEWQLLHPGVPHYEGSNASMPPWFGDATPLSVVDHRMLAYRYDTELGIEDVDSGSGSGIGSGIGSGIGSGSGSDFGIGIGSTPITDLVVGAAAVNADISRGSEIDVYRIIASSFGTYVIETTGSTDVVAMLMGPDSPTELVTENDDGGEGANARIESHLSPGTYFIRIRHFNASATGAYAISVEATATPPASIPELSVNGDTVNGDISAANESDVYIFTANFSGLYTIETFGNTDTYLSVYGPDVQTNLLGFDDDSGQDSNSRLVADLRPGIYYLRIRHYSATGTGPYSVSVVR
;
A
#
# COMPACT_ATOMS: atom_id res chain seq x y z
N MET A 1 10.05 -7.94 -0.99
CA MET A 1 9.87 -6.60 -1.58
C MET A 1 9.58 -6.81 -3.06
N GLY A 2 8.41 -6.38 -3.51
CA GLY A 2 7.96 -6.56 -4.90
C GLY A 2 8.69 -5.63 -5.87
N ILE A 3 8.82 -6.04 -7.14
CA ILE A 3 9.40 -5.21 -8.20
C ILE A 3 8.33 -5.01 -9.29
N ARG A 4 7.79 -3.80 -9.37
CA ARG A 4 6.89 -3.36 -10.44
C ARG A 4 7.71 -3.10 -11.71
N LYS A 5 7.48 -3.93 -12.72
CA LYS A 5 8.22 -3.90 -13.99
C LYS A 5 7.44 -3.19 -15.09
N ASP A 6 8.15 -2.71 -16.11
CA ASP A 6 7.50 -2.30 -17.35
C ASP A 6 6.71 -3.49 -17.93
N GLN A 7 5.45 -3.29 -18.24
CA GLN A 7 4.60 -4.31 -18.89
C GLN A 7 5.25 -4.88 -20.17
N ALA A 8 6.07 -4.08 -20.86
CA ALA A 8 6.75 -4.49 -22.09
C ALA A 8 7.90 -5.48 -21.85
N THR A 9 8.47 -5.50 -20.64
CA THR A 9 9.62 -6.37 -20.28
C THR A 9 9.19 -7.64 -19.55
N LEU A 10 7.91 -7.76 -19.19
CA LEU A 10 7.38 -8.97 -18.58
C LEU A 10 7.55 -10.19 -19.48
N THR A 11 7.97 -11.29 -18.85
CA THR A 11 7.89 -12.63 -19.43
C THR A 11 6.44 -13.08 -19.58
N ASP A 12 6.20 -14.05 -20.47
CA ASP A 12 4.85 -14.63 -20.65
C ASP A 12 4.30 -15.24 -19.35
N ASN A 13 5.18 -15.81 -18.51
CA ASN A 13 4.80 -16.36 -17.21
C ASN A 13 4.36 -15.26 -16.23
N GLU A 14 5.06 -14.11 -16.19
CA GLU A 14 4.66 -12.98 -15.34
C GLU A 14 3.31 -12.38 -15.79
N LYS A 15 3.11 -12.24 -17.11
CA LYS A 15 1.83 -11.80 -17.68
C LYS A 15 0.70 -12.75 -17.28
N GLN A 16 0.92 -14.07 -17.40
CA GLN A 16 -0.09 -15.07 -17.06
C GLN A 16 -0.40 -15.08 -15.56
N ARG A 17 0.60 -14.92 -14.68
CA ARG A 17 0.39 -14.83 -13.23
C ARG A 17 -0.46 -13.62 -12.86
N PHE A 18 -0.15 -12.45 -13.42
CA PHE A 18 -0.96 -11.24 -13.22
C PHE A 18 -2.40 -11.45 -13.68
N VAL A 19 -2.61 -11.95 -14.91
CA VAL A 19 -3.95 -12.24 -15.44
C VAL A 19 -4.72 -13.21 -14.54
N ASN A 20 -4.09 -14.31 -14.14
CA ASN A 20 -4.73 -15.32 -13.30
C ASN A 20 -5.10 -14.77 -11.92
N ALA A 21 -4.22 -13.98 -11.30
CA ALA A 21 -4.49 -13.36 -10.00
C ALA A 21 -5.66 -12.36 -10.09
N VAL A 22 -5.73 -11.54 -11.14
CA VAL A 22 -6.85 -10.61 -11.35
C VAL A 22 -8.17 -11.36 -11.56
N LEU A 23 -8.18 -12.40 -12.41
CA LEU A 23 -9.37 -13.21 -12.64
C LEU A 23 -9.82 -13.96 -11.37
N GLN A 24 -8.87 -14.44 -10.56
CA GLN A 24 -9.17 -15.10 -9.30
C GLN A 24 -9.71 -14.10 -8.26
N LEU A 25 -9.15 -12.89 -8.18
CA LEU A 25 -9.66 -11.83 -7.31
C LEU A 25 -11.10 -11.46 -7.67
N LYS A 26 -11.38 -11.37 -8.98
CA LYS A 26 -12.73 -11.19 -9.53
C LYS A 26 -13.66 -12.35 -9.14
N ALA A 27 -13.23 -13.60 -9.31
CA ALA A 27 -14.01 -14.79 -8.94
C ALA A 27 -14.29 -14.87 -7.43
N ASN A 28 -13.44 -14.27 -6.60
CA ASN A 28 -13.62 -14.16 -5.15
C ASN A 28 -14.50 -12.96 -4.74
N ASN A 29 -15.07 -12.20 -5.69
CA ASN A 29 -15.80 -10.93 -5.47
C ASN A 29 -14.97 -9.83 -4.79
N GLY A 30 -13.64 -9.90 -4.84
CA GLY A 30 -12.75 -8.89 -4.27
C GLY A 30 -12.46 -7.72 -5.20
N TYR A 31 -12.69 -7.86 -6.50
CA TYR A 31 -12.33 -6.85 -7.49
C TYR A 31 -13.32 -5.66 -7.50
N GLU A 32 -14.61 -5.94 -7.33
CA GLU A 32 -15.71 -4.97 -7.38
C GLU A 32 -15.51 -3.83 -6.38
N GLN A 33 -15.03 -4.14 -5.18
CA GLN A 33 -14.84 -3.18 -4.11
C GLN A 33 -13.95 -2.01 -4.53
N TYR A 34 -12.90 -2.28 -5.31
CA TYR A 34 -12.00 -1.26 -5.83
C TYR A 34 -12.66 -0.36 -6.87
N VAL A 35 -13.54 -0.94 -7.71
CA VAL A 35 -14.33 -0.19 -8.68
C VAL A 35 -15.30 0.74 -7.94
N GLU A 36 -15.93 0.25 -6.87
CA GLU A 36 -16.86 1.01 -6.03
C GLU A 36 -16.17 2.18 -5.34
N TRP A 37 -15.07 1.93 -4.61
CA TRP A 37 -14.33 2.98 -3.92
C TRP A 37 -13.93 4.12 -4.85
N HIS A 38 -13.33 3.79 -6.00
CA HIS A 38 -12.93 4.80 -6.97
C HIS A 38 -14.14 5.55 -7.56
N ARG A 39 -15.21 4.84 -7.94
CA ARG A 39 -16.40 5.43 -8.54
C ARG A 39 -17.12 6.37 -7.57
N GLU A 40 -17.34 5.94 -6.34
CA GLU A 40 -18.06 6.73 -5.33
C GLU A 40 -17.29 7.98 -4.93
N LEU A 41 -15.97 7.84 -4.75
CA LEU A 41 -15.10 8.93 -4.33
C LEU A 41 -14.62 9.80 -5.50
N PHE A 42 -14.93 9.45 -6.75
CA PHE A 42 -14.43 10.11 -7.96
C PHE A 42 -14.57 11.64 -7.92
N LEU A 43 -15.75 12.12 -7.51
CA LEU A 43 -16.09 13.55 -7.39
C LEU A 43 -15.87 14.11 -5.97
N GLN A 44 -15.37 13.30 -5.04
CA GLN A 44 -15.20 13.63 -3.62
C GLN A 44 -13.77 14.03 -3.24
N GLY A 45 -12.93 14.34 -4.23
CA GLY A 45 -11.60 14.94 -3.98
C GLY A 45 -10.41 14.07 -4.37
N ILE A 46 -10.61 12.78 -4.64
CA ILE A 46 -9.51 11.87 -5.05
C ILE A 46 -8.91 12.29 -6.41
N HIS A 47 -9.65 13.05 -7.23
CA HIS A 47 -9.17 13.60 -8.52
C HIS A 47 -9.02 15.13 -8.56
N SER A 48 -9.45 15.88 -7.55
CA SER A 48 -9.47 17.36 -7.60
C SER A 48 -8.66 18.02 -6.51
N SER A 49 -7.95 17.25 -5.69
CA SER A 49 -7.18 17.76 -4.55
C SER A 49 -5.69 17.40 -4.60
N ALA A 50 -4.98 17.77 -3.53
CA ALA A 50 -3.60 17.35 -3.27
C ALA A 50 -3.48 15.82 -3.09
N MET A 51 -4.53 15.12 -2.67
CA MET A 51 -4.47 13.68 -2.34
C MET A 51 -4.44 12.75 -3.55
N PHE A 52 -4.53 13.28 -4.78
CA PHE A 52 -4.61 12.47 -5.99
C PHE A 52 -3.52 11.39 -6.07
N LEU A 53 -2.25 11.78 -5.94
CA LEU A 53 -1.13 10.83 -6.00
C LEU A 53 -1.11 9.82 -4.82
N PRO A 54 -1.16 10.25 -3.54
CA PRO A 54 -1.14 9.30 -2.43
C PRO A 54 -2.37 8.39 -2.38
N TRP A 55 -3.56 8.89 -2.73
CA TRP A 55 -4.77 8.07 -2.73
C TRP A 55 -4.70 6.95 -3.77
N HIS A 56 -4.20 7.26 -4.97
CA HIS A 56 -4.04 6.23 -6.01
C HIS A 56 -2.89 5.27 -5.70
N ARG A 57 -1.79 5.74 -5.09
CA ARG A 57 -0.71 4.87 -4.58
C ARG A 57 -1.26 3.86 -3.58
N GLU A 58 -2.09 4.31 -2.66
CA GLU A 58 -2.73 3.44 -1.67
C GLU A 58 -3.71 2.45 -2.31
N LEU A 59 -4.54 2.92 -3.23
CA LEU A 59 -5.47 2.06 -3.98
C LEU A 59 -4.73 0.92 -4.69
N ILE A 60 -3.65 1.23 -5.43
CA ILE A 60 -2.89 0.21 -6.16
C ILE A 60 -2.05 -0.66 -5.22
N LEU A 61 -1.61 -0.14 -4.07
CA LEU A 61 -0.92 -0.95 -3.06
C LEU A 61 -1.85 -2.03 -2.52
N ARG A 62 -3.07 -1.67 -2.09
CA ARG A 62 -4.05 -2.63 -1.58
C ARG A 62 -4.41 -3.67 -2.63
N PHE A 63 -4.66 -3.23 -3.87
CA PHE A 63 -4.91 -4.13 -4.98
C PHE A 63 -3.75 -5.12 -5.19
N GLU A 64 -2.50 -4.64 -5.14
CA GLU A 64 -1.30 -5.50 -5.26
C GLU A 64 -1.22 -6.53 -4.12
N ARG A 65 -1.55 -6.15 -2.88
CA ARG A 65 -1.53 -7.08 -1.73
C ARG A 65 -2.60 -8.15 -1.85
N ASP A 66 -3.79 -7.81 -2.34
CA ASP A 66 -4.83 -8.81 -2.62
C ASP A 66 -4.41 -9.79 -3.73
N LEU A 67 -3.76 -9.29 -4.78
CA LEU A 67 -3.20 -10.16 -5.82
C LEU A 67 -2.10 -11.07 -5.25
N GLN A 68 -1.27 -10.57 -4.33
CA GLN A 68 -0.23 -11.35 -3.69
C GLN A 68 -0.75 -12.37 -2.67
N GLY A 69 -1.91 -12.11 -2.06
CA GLY A 69 -2.64 -13.10 -1.27
C GLY A 69 -3.08 -14.31 -2.12
N ILE A 70 -3.24 -14.13 -3.43
CA ILE A 70 -3.54 -15.19 -4.40
C ILE A 70 -2.26 -15.84 -4.95
N ASP A 71 -1.30 -15.02 -5.39
CA ASP A 71 0.02 -15.46 -5.85
C ASP A 71 1.09 -14.47 -5.38
N ALA A 72 1.85 -14.86 -4.35
CA ALA A 72 2.88 -14.05 -3.72
C ALA A 72 4.00 -13.58 -4.68
N GLY A 73 4.10 -14.14 -5.88
CA GLY A 73 5.03 -13.72 -6.93
C GLY A 73 4.48 -12.65 -7.89
N VAL A 74 3.26 -12.16 -7.68
CA VAL A 74 2.65 -11.12 -8.53
C VAL A 74 2.98 -9.73 -8.00
N ASP A 75 3.44 -8.88 -8.91
CA ASP A 75 3.56 -7.43 -8.71
C ASP A 75 2.77 -6.74 -9.83
N ILE A 76 2.21 -5.55 -9.56
CA ILE A 76 1.51 -4.79 -10.59
C ILE A 76 2.55 -4.23 -11.58
N PRO A 77 2.49 -4.58 -12.88
CA PRO A 77 3.35 -3.93 -13.86
C PRO A 77 2.85 -2.53 -14.18
N TYR A 78 3.72 -1.66 -14.68
CA TYR A 78 3.32 -0.33 -15.14
C TYR A 78 3.28 -0.27 -16.67
N TRP A 79 2.33 0.49 -17.22
CA TRP A 79 2.26 0.77 -18.66
C TRP A 79 2.96 2.08 -18.97
N ASN A 80 4.16 2.00 -19.53
CA ASN A 80 4.88 3.17 -20.01
C ASN A 80 4.31 3.70 -21.32
N TRP A 81 3.13 4.30 -21.26
CA TRP A 81 2.44 4.91 -22.40
C TRP A 81 3.23 6.03 -23.11
N SER A 82 4.32 6.53 -22.51
CA SER A 82 5.19 7.50 -23.18
C SER A 82 6.11 6.89 -24.22
N VAL A 83 6.33 5.57 -24.12
CA VAL A 83 7.17 4.76 -25.00
C VAL A 83 6.32 3.74 -25.76
N ASN A 84 5.50 2.95 -25.06
CA ASN A 84 4.65 1.92 -25.66
C ASN A 84 3.28 2.49 -26.05
N GLN A 85 3.20 3.03 -27.27
CA GLN A 85 1.99 3.65 -27.83
C GLN A 85 1.27 2.77 -28.88
N SER A 86 1.77 1.56 -29.13
CA SER A 86 1.15 0.62 -30.07
C SER A 86 -0.25 0.22 -29.60
N GLN A 87 -1.16 -0.04 -30.55
CA GLN A 87 -2.50 -0.59 -30.30
C GLN A 87 -2.54 -2.13 -30.38
N SER A 88 -1.43 -2.78 -30.76
CA SER A 88 -1.37 -4.23 -31.03
C SER A 88 -0.23 -4.95 -30.31
N GLU A 89 0.65 -4.22 -29.64
CA GLU A 89 1.68 -4.79 -28.78
C GLU A 89 1.23 -4.76 -27.31
N SER A 90 2.06 -5.32 -26.44
CA SER A 90 1.82 -5.29 -24.99
C SER A 90 1.51 -3.85 -24.51
N PRO A 91 0.42 -3.64 -23.74
CA PRO A 91 -0.34 -4.67 -23.04
C PRO A 91 -1.54 -5.29 -23.81
N TRP A 92 -1.78 -4.90 -25.07
CA TRP A 92 -3.02 -5.16 -25.82
C TRP A 92 -3.10 -6.49 -26.57
N GLN A 93 -2.11 -7.35 -26.39
CA GLN A 93 -2.13 -8.68 -26.99
C GLN A 93 -3.26 -9.51 -26.36
N SER A 94 -3.86 -10.40 -27.15
CA SER A 94 -4.91 -11.32 -26.69
C SER A 94 -4.41 -12.31 -25.62
N SER A 95 -3.11 -12.52 -25.49
CA SER A 95 -2.51 -13.29 -24.40
C SER A 95 -2.36 -12.50 -23.09
N PHE A 96 -2.67 -11.20 -23.07
CA PHE A 96 -2.51 -10.35 -21.89
C PHE A 96 -3.77 -9.55 -21.54
N LEU A 97 -3.94 -8.29 -21.97
CA LEU A 97 -5.13 -7.51 -21.62
C LEU A 97 -6.25 -7.53 -22.68
N GLY A 98 -6.01 -8.13 -23.85
CA GLY A 98 -6.93 -8.03 -25.00
C GLY A 98 -6.87 -6.67 -25.69
N GLY A 99 -7.39 -6.60 -26.91
CA GLY A 99 -7.26 -5.46 -27.80
C GLY A 99 -8.32 -4.38 -27.62
N ASN A 100 -8.54 -3.64 -28.72
CA ASN A 100 -9.57 -2.60 -28.82
C ASN A 100 -10.98 -3.20 -28.91
N GLY A 101 -11.97 -2.38 -28.59
CA GLY A 101 -13.37 -2.70 -28.75
C GLY A 101 -13.81 -2.80 -30.22
N GLN A 102 -14.77 -3.67 -30.49
CA GLN A 102 -15.35 -3.87 -31.82
C GLN A 102 -16.58 -2.98 -32.02
N ALA A 103 -16.81 -2.54 -33.26
CA ALA A 103 -18.02 -1.81 -33.62
C ALA A 103 -19.27 -2.70 -33.45
N PRO A 104 -20.44 -2.13 -33.13
CA PRO A 104 -20.72 -0.69 -33.02
C PRO A 104 -20.52 -0.11 -31.61
N ASN A 105 -20.38 -0.92 -30.58
CA ASN A 105 -20.48 -0.49 -29.17
C ASN A 105 -19.13 -0.48 -28.42
N GLY A 106 -18.03 -0.84 -29.08
CA GLY A 106 -16.70 -0.88 -28.47
C GLY A 106 -16.51 -2.08 -27.54
N LEU A 107 -17.28 -3.15 -27.69
CA LEU A 107 -17.14 -4.35 -26.87
C LEU A 107 -15.80 -5.05 -27.16
N VAL A 108 -15.01 -5.31 -26.11
CA VAL A 108 -13.78 -6.09 -26.20
C VAL A 108 -14.13 -7.55 -26.46
N ALA A 109 -13.56 -8.13 -27.51
CA ALA A 109 -13.93 -9.46 -28.02
C ALA A 109 -12.81 -10.49 -27.91
N ASP A 110 -11.64 -10.11 -27.38
CA ASP A 110 -10.47 -10.96 -27.26
C ASP A 110 -9.76 -10.77 -25.91
N GLY A 111 -8.94 -11.76 -25.58
CA GLY A 111 -8.17 -11.80 -24.35
C GLY A 111 -8.94 -12.19 -23.10
N PRO A 112 -8.24 -12.26 -21.96
CA PRO A 112 -8.76 -12.87 -20.73
C PRO A 112 -9.90 -12.09 -20.08
N PHE A 113 -10.10 -10.82 -20.46
CA PHE A 113 -11.09 -9.91 -19.87
C PHE A 113 -12.26 -9.61 -20.82
N ALA A 114 -12.32 -10.30 -21.97
CA ALA A 114 -13.50 -10.26 -22.83
C ALA A 114 -14.66 -11.02 -22.17
N PHE A 115 -15.88 -10.48 -22.30
CA PHE A 115 -17.09 -11.11 -21.77
C PHE A 115 -17.55 -12.28 -22.66
N THR A 116 -16.81 -13.39 -22.55
CA THR A 116 -17.10 -14.67 -23.21
C THR A 116 -17.33 -15.72 -22.14
N ASP A 117 -18.37 -16.54 -22.28
CA ASP A 117 -18.76 -17.56 -21.28
C ASP A 117 -18.94 -17.01 -19.85
N ASN A 118 -19.48 -15.78 -19.75
CA ASN A 118 -19.64 -15.00 -18.51
C ASN A 118 -18.34 -14.66 -17.78
N ASN A 119 -17.17 -14.78 -18.43
CA ASN A 119 -15.92 -14.38 -17.83
C ASN A 119 -15.84 -12.85 -17.70
N PHE A 120 -15.32 -12.38 -16.56
CA PHE A 120 -15.08 -10.96 -16.27
C PHE A 120 -16.31 -10.03 -16.47
N GLU A 121 -17.44 -10.38 -15.88
CA GLU A 121 -18.66 -9.55 -15.88
C GLU A 121 -18.45 -8.21 -15.16
N LEU A 122 -18.87 -7.10 -15.76
CA LEU A 122 -18.85 -5.77 -15.15
C LEU A 122 -20.15 -5.54 -14.35
N VAL A 123 -20.04 -5.56 -13.02
CA VAL A 123 -21.18 -5.38 -12.09
C VAL A 123 -21.39 -3.90 -11.75
N VAL A 124 -20.30 -3.20 -11.41
CA VAL A 124 -20.32 -1.80 -10.97
C VAL A 124 -20.04 -0.89 -12.16
N THR A 125 -21.05 -0.24 -12.73
CA THR A 125 -20.90 0.55 -13.97
C THR A 125 -21.57 1.91 -13.89
N ASP A 126 -21.05 2.88 -14.65
CA ASP A 126 -21.69 4.19 -14.79
C ASP A 126 -22.86 4.19 -15.78
N THR A 127 -22.82 3.26 -16.74
CA THR A 127 -23.77 3.15 -17.84
C THR A 127 -24.34 1.73 -17.94
N PRO A 128 -25.21 1.27 -17.02
CA PRO A 128 -25.70 -0.12 -17.03
C PRO A 128 -26.36 -0.58 -18.33
N SER A 129 -26.90 0.35 -19.14
CA SER A 129 -27.43 0.08 -20.48
C SER A 129 -26.41 -0.50 -21.45
N ASP A 130 -25.12 -0.39 -21.11
CA ASP A 130 -24.01 -0.89 -21.88
C ASP A 130 -23.82 -2.42 -21.76
N GLY A 131 -24.53 -3.05 -20.84
CA GLY A 131 -24.41 -4.48 -20.59
C GLY A 131 -23.10 -4.85 -19.89
N PRO A 132 -22.90 -6.15 -19.64
CA PRO A 132 -21.90 -6.65 -18.67
C PRO A 132 -20.46 -6.71 -19.21
N GLY A 133 -20.20 -6.30 -20.45
CA GLY A 133 -18.91 -6.54 -21.11
C GLY A 133 -17.98 -5.33 -21.15
N LEU A 134 -16.68 -5.59 -21.03
CA LEU A 134 -15.64 -4.55 -21.08
C LEU A 134 -15.68 -3.83 -22.42
N ARG A 135 -15.56 -2.50 -22.38
CA ARG A 135 -15.53 -1.64 -23.57
C ARG A 135 -14.28 -0.79 -23.65
N ARG A 136 -13.75 -0.65 -24.87
CA ARG A 136 -12.60 0.19 -25.23
C ARG A 136 -12.87 0.86 -26.59
N ASN A 137 -12.26 2.02 -26.82
CA ASN A 137 -12.32 2.73 -28.10
C ASN A 137 -11.04 3.55 -28.30
N PHE A 138 -9.96 2.85 -28.65
CA PHE A 138 -8.62 3.42 -28.75
C PHE A 138 -8.55 4.61 -29.69
N ALA A 139 -7.88 5.67 -29.22
CA ALA A 139 -7.61 6.88 -29.99
C ALA A 139 -8.87 7.46 -30.65
N SER A 140 -10.00 7.50 -29.93
CA SER A 140 -11.26 8.00 -30.49
C SER A 140 -11.16 9.48 -30.91
N PHE A 141 -11.98 9.87 -31.89
CA PHE A 141 -12.05 11.28 -32.32
C PHE A 141 -12.68 12.13 -31.22
N ASN A 142 -11.96 13.17 -30.80
CA ASN A 142 -12.44 14.16 -29.83
C ASN A 142 -12.74 15.50 -30.55
N PRO A 143 -14.02 15.90 -30.66
CA PRO A 143 -14.41 17.16 -31.28
C PRO A 143 -13.80 18.40 -30.62
N SER A 144 -13.58 18.38 -29.30
CA SER A 144 -12.98 19.50 -28.56
C SER A 144 -11.50 19.70 -28.89
N LEU A 145 -10.82 18.66 -29.37
CA LEU A 145 -9.43 18.73 -29.83
C LEU A 145 -9.33 18.96 -31.35
N ASN A 146 -10.45 18.84 -32.08
CA ASN A 146 -10.47 18.72 -33.53
C ASN A 146 -9.45 17.68 -34.03
N GLY A 147 -9.39 16.53 -33.34
CA GLY A 147 -8.36 15.52 -33.54
C GLY A 147 -8.65 14.25 -32.74
N PHE A 148 -7.73 13.30 -32.81
CA PHE A 148 -7.85 12.05 -32.07
C PHE A 148 -7.17 12.17 -30.70
N GLU A 149 -7.70 11.46 -29.71
CA GLU A 149 -7.01 11.29 -28.43
C GLU A 149 -5.62 10.71 -28.69
N SER A 150 -4.62 11.19 -27.94
CA SER A 150 -3.22 10.78 -28.04
C SER A 150 -2.68 10.41 -26.68
N LEU A 151 -1.63 9.59 -26.65
CA LEU A 151 -0.88 9.29 -25.43
C LEU A 151 0.20 10.36 -25.21
N PRO A 152 0.57 10.66 -23.95
CA PRO A 152 1.60 11.65 -23.70
C PRO A 152 2.97 11.20 -24.23
N SER A 153 3.79 12.14 -24.68
CA SER A 153 5.16 11.87 -25.16
C SER A 153 6.19 11.92 -24.03
N GLU A 154 7.34 11.27 -24.21
CA GLU A 154 8.47 11.39 -23.28
C GLU A 154 8.89 12.85 -23.02
N GLY A 155 8.86 13.71 -24.06
CA GLY A 155 9.19 15.13 -23.90
C GLY A 155 8.23 15.86 -22.97
N LEU A 156 6.93 15.50 -23.02
CA LEU A 156 5.93 16.03 -22.10
C LEU A 156 6.15 15.50 -20.67
N VAL A 157 6.44 14.21 -20.52
CA VAL A 157 6.79 13.60 -19.22
C VAL A 157 7.99 14.33 -18.59
N ARG A 158 9.10 14.49 -19.33
CA ARG A 158 10.30 15.21 -18.85
C ARG A 158 10.02 16.65 -18.46
N THR A 159 9.05 17.31 -19.11
CA THR A 159 8.65 18.67 -18.77
C THR A 159 7.91 18.71 -17.43
N VAL A 160 6.99 17.77 -17.21
CA VAL A 160 6.21 17.69 -15.95
C VAL A 160 7.10 17.26 -14.78
N LEU A 161 8.03 16.32 -15.01
CA LEU A 161 8.97 15.85 -13.98
C LEU A 161 9.94 16.94 -13.48
N ARG A 162 10.07 18.09 -14.15
CA ARG A 162 10.95 19.21 -13.72
C ARG A 162 10.20 20.30 -12.94
N LEU A 163 8.92 20.09 -12.64
CA LEU A 163 8.12 21.09 -11.95
C LEU A 163 8.58 21.21 -10.49
N PRO A 164 8.74 22.44 -9.96
CA PRO A 164 9.59 22.68 -8.79
C PRO A 164 8.95 22.34 -7.44
N ASN A 165 7.63 22.10 -7.37
CA ASN A 165 6.91 21.81 -6.14
C ASN A 165 5.73 20.87 -6.37
N TYR A 166 5.27 20.24 -5.30
CA TYR A 166 4.24 19.20 -5.37
C TYR A 166 2.94 19.75 -5.92
N THR A 167 2.48 20.93 -5.49
CA THR A 167 1.21 21.50 -5.93
C THR A 167 1.14 21.65 -7.46
N ILE A 168 2.17 22.23 -8.07
CA ILE A 168 2.22 22.44 -9.53
C ILE A 168 2.47 21.11 -10.26
N PHE A 169 3.32 20.23 -9.71
CA PHE A 169 3.55 18.89 -10.25
C PHE A 169 2.25 18.07 -10.29
N ASN A 170 1.56 17.93 -9.15
CA ASN A 170 0.31 17.18 -8.99
C ASN A 170 -0.79 17.67 -9.96
N ALA A 171 -0.94 18.99 -10.13
CA ALA A 171 -1.89 19.54 -11.09
C ALA A 171 -1.56 19.17 -12.55
N ASN A 172 -0.28 19.18 -12.92
CA ASN A 172 0.17 18.92 -14.29
C ASN A 172 0.23 17.42 -14.61
N ILE A 173 0.69 16.56 -13.68
CA ILE A 173 0.65 15.11 -13.89
C ILE A 173 -0.79 14.64 -14.05
N ARG A 174 -1.74 15.15 -13.26
CA ARG A 174 -3.16 14.85 -13.43
C ARG A 174 -3.69 15.34 -14.78
N GLY A 175 -3.57 16.64 -15.06
CA GLY A 175 -4.22 17.27 -16.20
C GLY A 175 -3.59 16.94 -17.56
N ARG A 176 -2.26 16.81 -17.60
CA ARG A 176 -1.48 16.72 -18.85
C ARG A 176 -0.90 15.34 -19.13
N LEU A 177 -0.86 14.45 -18.14
CA LEU A 177 -0.36 13.08 -18.31
C LEU A 177 -1.47 12.07 -18.05
N HIS A 178 -1.96 11.95 -16.81
CA HIS A 178 -2.98 10.98 -16.38
C HIS A 178 -4.26 10.99 -17.21
N ASN A 179 -4.85 12.17 -17.44
CA ASN A 179 -6.15 12.22 -18.13
C ASN A 179 -6.08 11.75 -19.60
N MET A 180 -4.89 11.72 -20.21
CA MET A 180 -4.73 11.35 -21.63
C MET A 180 -4.93 9.83 -21.86
N PRO A 181 -4.23 8.90 -21.18
CA PRO A 181 -4.51 7.47 -21.31
C PRO A 181 -5.96 7.06 -21.01
N HIS A 182 -6.60 7.66 -20.00
CA HIS A 182 -8.03 7.42 -19.73
C HIS A 182 -8.91 7.69 -20.96
N ARG A 183 -8.74 8.85 -21.61
CA ARG A 183 -9.50 9.19 -22.82
C ARG A 183 -9.05 8.40 -24.05
N TRP A 184 -7.75 8.14 -24.17
CA TRP A 184 -7.18 7.39 -25.28
C TRP A 184 -7.70 5.96 -25.31
N VAL A 185 -7.77 5.28 -24.15
CA VAL A 185 -8.33 3.92 -24.06
C VAL A 185 -9.84 3.96 -24.31
N GLY A 186 -10.54 4.96 -23.76
CA GLY A 186 -11.98 5.10 -23.94
C GLY A 186 -12.78 4.03 -23.18
N GLY A 187 -14.08 3.93 -23.46
CA GLY A 187 -14.96 2.94 -22.84
C GLY A 187 -14.92 3.02 -21.32
N ALA A 188 -14.68 1.90 -20.64
CA ALA A 188 -14.60 1.86 -19.17
C ALA A 188 -13.51 2.80 -18.63
N MET A 189 -12.32 2.85 -19.26
CA MET A 189 -11.25 3.76 -18.82
C MET A 189 -11.62 5.24 -18.90
N ALA A 190 -12.65 5.64 -19.65
CA ALA A 190 -13.09 7.03 -19.71
C ALA A 190 -14.18 7.39 -18.67
N SER A 191 -14.57 6.46 -17.78
CA SER A 191 -15.64 6.64 -16.81
C SER A 191 -15.14 6.69 -15.35
N MET A 192 -16.07 6.92 -14.41
CA MET A 192 -15.77 6.89 -12.96
C MET A 192 -15.52 5.47 -12.47
N SER A 193 -16.07 4.48 -13.17
CA SER A 193 -15.85 3.05 -12.99
C SER A 193 -14.67 2.52 -13.84
N SER A 194 -13.69 3.37 -14.13
CA SER A 194 -12.49 3.01 -14.89
C SER A 194 -11.66 1.84 -14.36
N PRO A 195 -11.63 1.53 -13.05
CA PRO A 195 -11.00 0.29 -12.59
C PRO A 195 -11.63 -0.99 -13.15
N ASN A 196 -12.80 -0.95 -13.79
CA ASN A 196 -13.33 -2.10 -14.54
C ASN A 196 -12.38 -2.58 -15.64
N ASP A 197 -11.52 -1.73 -16.19
CA ASP A 197 -10.51 -2.15 -17.15
C ASP A 197 -9.20 -2.46 -16.42
N PRO A 198 -8.64 -3.69 -16.48
CA PRO A 198 -7.39 -4.02 -15.80
C PRO A 198 -6.18 -3.17 -16.20
N VAL A 199 -6.23 -2.47 -17.34
CA VAL A 199 -5.17 -1.51 -17.70
C VAL A 199 -5.14 -0.29 -16.76
N PHE A 200 -6.21 0.00 -16.01
CA PHE A 200 -6.26 1.02 -14.97
C PHE A 200 -5.09 0.87 -13.99
N TRP A 201 -4.85 -0.36 -13.51
CA TRP A 201 -3.80 -0.67 -12.56
C TRP A 201 -2.41 -0.35 -13.11
N MET A 202 -2.15 -0.72 -14.37
CA MET A 202 -0.88 -0.44 -15.03
C MET A 202 -0.70 1.04 -15.36
N HIS A 203 -1.80 1.72 -15.71
CA HIS A 203 -1.78 3.16 -15.95
C HIS A 203 -1.42 3.92 -14.66
N HIS A 204 -2.09 3.61 -13.56
CA HIS A 204 -1.86 4.24 -12.26
C HIS A 204 -0.53 3.85 -11.63
N ALA A 205 -0.04 2.62 -11.85
CA ALA A 205 1.34 2.26 -11.51
C ALA A 205 2.37 3.11 -12.28
N ASN A 206 2.12 3.49 -13.53
CA ASN A 206 3.02 4.41 -14.23
C ASN A 206 2.92 5.85 -13.71
N ILE A 207 1.72 6.32 -13.32
CA ILE A 207 1.56 7.62 -12.66
C ILE A 207 2.32 7.66 -11.33
N ASP A 208 2.21 6.59 -10.56
CA ASP A 208 2.91 6.41 -9.30
C ASP A 208 4.44 6.35 -9.47
N ARG A 209 4.92 5.60 -10.48
CA ARG A 209 6.33 5.59 -10.88
C ARG A 209 6.85 6.98 -11.23
N LEU A 210 6.06 7.80 -11.95
CA LEU A 210 6.44 9.18 -12.27
C LEU A 210 6.46 10.08 -11.03
N TRP A 211 5.62 9.82 -10.02
CA TRP A 211 5.72 10.51 -8.74
C TRP A 211 7.02 10.15 -8.02
N MET A 212 7.39 8.87 -7.97
CA MET A 212 8.68 8.42 -7.48
C MET A 212 9.85 9.10 -8.21
N GLU A 213 9.84 9.14 -9.55
CA GLU A 213 10.89 9.81 -10.32
C GLU A 213 10.98 11.31 -10.00
N TRP A 214 9.84 11.97 -9.82
CA TRP A 214 9.79 13.37 -9.43
C TRP A 214 10.38 13.58 -8.02
N GLN A 215 10.05 12.70 -7.06
CA GLN A 215 10.62 12.73 -5.70
C GLN A 215 12.14 12.61 -5.72
N LEU A 216 12.68 11.69 -6.54
CA LEU A 216 14.13 11.51 -6.74
C LEU A 216 14.80 12.74 -7.37
N LEU A 217 14.11 13.44 -8.28
CA LEU A 217 14.63 14.67 -8.90
C LEU A 217 14.55 15.89 -7.97
N HIS A 218 13.77 15.82 -6.89
CA HIS A 218 13.50 16.95 -5.98
C HIS A 218 13.72 16.56 -4.49
N PRO A 219 14.91 16.08 -4.09
CA PRO A 219 15.16 15.55 -2.74
C PRO A 219 15.11 16.59 -1.59
N GLY A 220 14.93 17.88 -1.91
CA GLY A 220 14.87 18.99 -0.95
C GLY A 220 13.56 19.75 -0.95
N VAL A 221 12.52 19.20 -1.57
CA VAL A 221 11.18 19.81 -1.67
C VAL A 221 10.18 18.88 -0.99
N PRO A 222 9.16 19.39 -0.27
CA PRO A 222 8.09 18.54 0.27
C PRO A 222 7.45 17.69 -0.82
N HIS A 223 7.40 16.37 -0.59
CA HIS A 223 6.88 15.43 -1.58
C HIS A 223 5.36 15.27 -1.55
N TYR A 224 4.71 16.00 -0.65
CA TYR A 224 3.27 16.18 -0.55
C TYR A 224 2.98 17.57 0.05
N GLU A 225 2.03 18.30 -0.53
CA GLU A 225 1.58 19.61 -0.05
C GLU A 225 0.05 19.60 0.07
N GLY A 226 -0.46 19.21 1.23
CA GLY A 226 -1.89 19.12 1.51
C GLY A 226 -2.16 18.74 2.97
N SER A 227 -3.43 18.51 3.30
CA SER A 227 -3.82 18.00 4.62
C SER A 227 -3.37 16.55 4.78
N ASN A 228 -2.73 16.21 5.89
CA ASN A 228 -2.40 14.82 6.22
C ASN A 228 -3.56 14.07 6.92
N ALA A 229 -4.80 14.47 6.69
CA ALA A 229 -5.96 13.74 7.20
C ALA A 229 -6.06 12.35 6.56
N SER A 230 -6.72 11.43 7.24
CA SER A 230 -6.98 10.08 6.73
C SER A 230 -7.68 10.13 5.37
N MET A 231 -7.25 9.25 4.48
CA MET A 231 -7.77 9.15 3.13
C MET A 231 -9.00 8.24 3.13
N PRO A 232 -10.18 8.69 2.65
CA PRO A 232 -11.34 7.82 2.53
C PRO A 232 -11.06 6.70 1.50
N PRO A 233 -11.61 5.49 1.67
CA PRO A 233 -12.43 5.04 2.80
C PRO A 233 -11.60 4.53 3.99
N TRP A 234 -10.26 4.60 3.93
CA TRP A 234 -9.31 4.01 4.90
C TRP A 234 -9.05 4.91 6.11
N PHE A 235 -10.12 5.31 6.79
CA PHE A 235 -10.03 6.21 7.95
C PHE A 235 -9.24 5.57 9.10
N GLY A 236 -8.17 6.25 9.53
CA GLY A 236 -7.30 5.77 10.62
C GLY A 236 -6.22 4.78 10.18
N ASP A 237 -6.20 4.42 8.90
CA ASP A 237 -5.30 3.41 8.32
C ASP A 237 -4.30 4.06 7.34
N ALA A 238 -4.78 4.87 6.38
CA ALA A 238 -3.93 5.53 5.40
C ALA A 238 -4.04 7.06 5.43
N THR A 239 -2.91 7.74 5.48
CA THR A 239 -2.78 9.20 5.29
C THR A 239 -1.85 9.52 4.11
N PRO A 240 -1.92 10.71 3.50
CA PRO A 240 -1.01 11.09 2.42
C PRO A 240 0.48 10.92 2.74
N LEU A 241 0.90 11.29 3.96
CA LEU A 241 2.29 11.16 4.39
C LEU A 241 2.66 9.71 4.73
N SER A 242 1.69 8.85 5.09
CA SER A 242 1.96 7.43 5.36
C SER A 242 2.48 6.68 4.12
N VAL A 243 2.09 7.13 2.92
CA VAL A 243 2.40 6.51 1.62
C VAL A 243 3.37 7.31 0.76
N VAL A 244 3.85 8.47 1.23
CA VAL A 244 4.66 9.38 0.41
C VAL A 244 5.97 8.73 -0.04
N ASP A 245 6.58 7.90 0.80
CA ASP A 245 7.73 7.09 0.44
C ASP A 245 7.24 5.70 0.04
N HIS A 246 7.26 5.41 -1.27
CA HIS A 246 6.85 4.09 -1.76
C HIS A 246 7.77 2.98 -1.27
N ARG A 247 9.01 3.32 -0.90
CA ARG A 247 9.99 2.32 -0.48
C ARG A 247 9.63 1.68 0.84
N MET A 248 8.92 2.46 1.67
CA MET A 248 8.31 2.06 2.93
C MET A 248 7.15 1.10 2.73
N LEU A 249 6.56 1.08 1.54
CA LEU A 249 5.41 0.26 1.19
C LEU A 249 5.81 -1.11 0.62
N ALA A 250 7.08 -1.51 0.78
CA ALA A 250 7.64 -2.80 0.37
C ALA A 250 7.51 -3.14 -1.13
N TYR A 251 7.53 -2.14 -2.01
CA TYR A 251 7.73 -2.31 -3.45
C TYR A 251 8.80 -1.35 -3.99
N ARG A 252 9.25 -1.61 -5.23
CA ARG A 252 10.14 -0.76 -6.03
C ARG A 252 9.70 -0.80 -7.48
N TYR A 253 10.10 0.19 -8.26
CA TYR A 253 10.07 0.09 -9.72
C TYR A 253 11.40 -0.42 -10.25
N ASP A 254 11.37 -1.19 -11.34
CA ASP A 254 12.59 -1.65 -12.04
C ASP A 254 13.51 -0.49 -12.49
N THR A 255 12.94 0.69 -12.77
CA THR A 255 13.70 1.91 -13.10
C THR A 255 14.53 2.47 -11.95
N GLU A 256 14.31 2.01 -10.71
CA GLU A 256 15.14 2.35 -9.55
C GLU A 256 16.34 1.41 -9.40
N LEU A 257 16.33 0.24 -10.05
CA LEU A 257 17.36 -0.78 -9.93
C LEU A 257 18.58 -0.38 -10.77
N GLY A 258 19.69 -0.08 -10.11
CA GLY A 258 20.92 0.42 -10.74
C GLY A 258 21.39 1.79 -10.22
N ILE A 259 20.63 2.40 -9.31
CA ILE A 259 21.10 3.51 -8.48
C ILE A 259 21.63 2.87 -7.19
N GLU A 260 22.95 2.63 -7.10
CA GLU A 260 23.56 1.93 -5.95
C GLU A 260 23.27 2.64 -4.61
N ASP A 261 22.86 1.87 -3.60
CA ASP A 261 22.88 2.27 -2.19
C ASP A 261 24.33 2.50 -1.76
N VAL A 262 24.75 3.77 -1.67
CA VAL A 262 26.08 4.10 -1.14
C VAL A 262 25.99 4.14 0.38
N ASP A 263 26.33 3.04 1.06
CA ASP A 263 26.73 3.08 2.47
C ASP A 263 27.91 2.17 2.82
N SER A 264 28.72 2.68 3.75
CA SER A 264 29.87 2.13 4.49
C SER A 264 31.25 2.16 3.83
N GLY A 265 32.12 3.01 4.38
CA GLY A 265 33.52 3.06 4.03
C GLY A 265 34.33 1.86 4.54
N SER A 266 35.26 1.40 3.71
CA SER A 266 36.55 0.87 4.16
C SER A 266 37.58 1.05 3.06
N GLY A 267 38.77 1.51 3.43
CA GLY A 267 39.85 1.79 2.50
C GLY A 267 40.57 0.53 1.98
N SER A 268 41.43 0.79 0.98
CA SER A 268 42.55 -0.04 0.49
C SER A 268 42.29 -0.96 -0.72
N GLY A 269 42.66 -0.47 -1.91
CA GLY A 269 43.78 -1.05 -2.66
C GLY A 269 43.53 -2.10 -3.76
N ILE A 270 43.83 -1.68 -5.02
CA ILE A 270 44.45 -2.44 -6.14
C ILE A 270 43.54 -3.50 -6.83
N GLY A 271 43.38 -3.57 -8.16
CA GLY A 271 43.93 -2.81 -9.28
C GLY A 271 43.53 -3.37 -10.66
N SER A 272 43.63 -2.49 -11.68
CA SER A 272 44.09 -2.68 -13.06
C SER A 272 43.60 -3.85 -13.95
N GLY A 273 43.03 -3.45 -15.10
CA GLY A 273 43.09 -4.13 -16.42
C GLY A 273 41.70 -4.57 -16.95
N ILE A 274 41.23 -4.33 -18.18
CA ILE A 274 41.80 -3.98 -19.51
C ILE A 274 40.62 -3.40 -20.35
N GLY A 275 40.72 -2.22 -20.97
CA GLY A 275 40.89 -2.00 -22.44
C GLY A 275 39.60 -2.23 -23.27
N SER A 276 38.78 -1.22 -23.59
CA SER A 276 38.89 -0.12 -24.59
C SER A 276 38.28 -0.41 -25.97
N GLY A 277 37.31 0.44 -26.37
CA GLY A 277 36.85 0.73 -27.75
C GLY A 277 35.37 0.39 -27.98
N ILE A 278 34.46 1.28 -28.42
CA ILE A 278 34.53 2.57 -29.14
C ILE A 278 33.21 3.35 -28.92
N GLY A 279 33.23 4.70 -28.87
CA GLY A 279 32.18 5.52 -29.53
C GLY A 279 31.27 6.46 -28.71
N SER A 280 31.84 7.50 -28.08
CA SER A 280 31.32 8.88 -27.93
C SER A 280 29.80 9.18 -28.05
N GLY A 281 29.18 9.44 -26.90
CA GLY A 281 28.04 10.35 -26.71
C GLY A 281 28.16 10.92 -25.30
N SER A 282 28.22 12.25 -25.17
CA SER A 282 28.52 12.98 -23.93
C SER A 282 27.48 12.73 -22.84
N GLY A 283 27.71 11.73 -21.99
CA GLY A 283 27.04 11.54 -20.71
C GLY A 283 27.86 12.23 -19.63
N SER A 284 27.35 13.34 -19.08
CA SER A 284 27.80 13.80 -17.77
C SER A 284 27.19 12.86 -16.74
N ASP A 285 27.98 11.85 -16.39
CA ASP A 285 27.84 11.02 -15.20
C ASP A 285 27.71 11.93 -13.98
N PHE A 286 26.50 12.00 -13.43
CA PHE A 286 26.25 12.62 -12.13
C PHE A 286 26.00 11.47 -11.17
N GLY A 287 27.05 11.07 -10.46
CA GLY A 287 26.93 10.30 -9.23
C GLY A 287 26.10 11.09 -8.23
N ILE A 288 24.84 10.70 -8.06
CA ILE A 288 23.97 11.20 -7.02
C ILE A 288 24.05 10.20 -5.88
N GLY A 289 24.83 10.54 -4.86
CA GLY A 289 24.71 9.88 -3.56
C GLY A 289 23.32 10.16 -3.01
N ILE A 290 22.45 9.16 -3.09
CA ILE A 290 21.09 9.20 -2.54
C ILE A 290 21.08 8.36 -1.26
N GLY A 291 20.80 8.99 -0.12
CA GLY A 291 20.43 8.26 1.08
C GLY A 291 19.03 7.69 0.87
N SER A 292 18.91 6.37 0.69
CA SER A 292 17.77 5.65 1.27
C SER A 292 17.79 5.95 2.78
N THR A 293 16.64 6.16 3.45
CA THR A 293 16.68 6.11 4.92
C THR A 293 16.97 4.66 5.27
N PRO A 294 18.17 4.33 5.76
CA PRO A 294 18.54 2.94 5.97
C PRO A 294 17.66 2.38 7.09
N ILE A 295 17.12 1.17 6.89
CA ILE A 295 16.44 0.47 7.97
C ILE A 295 17.50 0.11 9.02
N THR A 296 17.38 0.71 10.19
CA THR A 296 18.32 0.49 11.29
C THR A 296 17.79 -0.62 12.19
N ASP A 297 18.57 -1.68 12.38
CA ASP A 297 18.20 -2.75 13.30
C ASP A 297 18.34 -2.28 14.76
N LEU A 298 17.25 -2.39 15.52
CA LEU A 298 17.28 -2.23 16.97
C LEU A 298 17.27 -3.61 17.63
N VAL A 299 18.26 -3.82 18.49
CA VAL A 299 18.35 -5.03 19.31
C VAL A 299 17.58 -4.78 20.60
N VAL A 300 16.57 -5.61 20.87
CA VAL A 300 15.76 -5.52 22.10
C VAL A 300 16.66 -5.68 23.33
N GLY A 301 16.57 -4.73 24.28
CA GLY A 301 17.39 -4.67 25.49
C GLY A 301 18.79 -4.08 25.30
N ALA A 302 19.11 -3.55 24.11
CA ALA A 302 20.37 -2.84 23.87
C ALA A 302 20.24 -1.35 24.23
N ALA A 303 21.39 -0.68 24.33
CA ALA A 303 21.44 0.76 24.56
C ALA A 303 20.73 1.55 23.45
N ALA A 304 20.16 2.69 23.82
CA ALA A 304 19.48 3.57 22.88
C ALA A 304 20.37 3.97 21.70
N VAL A 305 19.79 4.00 20.51
CA VAL A 305 20.44 4.44 19.27
C VAL A 305 20.11 5.91 19.05
N ASN A 306 21.14 6.75 18.95
CA ASN A 306 20.99 8.16 18.61
C ASN A 306 20.71 8.32 17.12
N ALA A 307 19.81 9.22 16.77
CA ALA A 307 19.43 9.57 15.40
C ALA A 307 19.04 11.04 15.29
N ASP A 308 18.80 11.49 14.05
CA ASP A 308 18.43 12.87 13.75
C ASP A 308 17.47 12.90 12.57
N ILE A 309 16.33 13.56 12.78
CA ILE A 309 15.44 13.95 11.69
C ILE A 309 16.08 15.14 11.00
N SER A 310 16.98 14.83 10.07
CA SER A 310 17.82 15.77 9.34
C SER A 310 17.06 16.66 8.36
N ARG A 311 15.84 16.26 7.97
CA ARG A 311 14.97 16.98 7.01
C ARG A 311 13.50 16.95 7.43
N GLY A 312 12.77 18.03 7.13
CA GLY A 312 11.32 18.05 7.33
C GLY A 312 10.64 16.93 6.53
N SER A 313 9.69 16.24 7.17
CA SER A 313 8.94 15.10 6.63
C SER A 313 9.79 13.84 6.42
N GLU A 314 11.05 13.84 6.86
CA GLU A 314 11.84 12.62 7.01
C GLU A 314 11.18 11.68 8.01
N ILE A 315 11.31 10.39 7.70
CA ILE A 315 10.87 9.31 8.56
C ILE A 315 12.06 8.37 8.72
N ASP A 316 12.55 8.24 9.95
CA ASP A 316 13.53 7.23 10.31
C ASP A 316 12.84 5.89 10.54
N VAL A 317 13.52 4.83 10.15
CA VAL A 317 12.92 3.49 10.14
C VAL A 317 13.82 2.54 10.88
N TYR A 318 13.22 1.88 11.85
CA TYR A 318 13.87 0.84 12.63
C TYR A 318 13.19 -0.49 12.42
N ARG A 319 13.97 -1.56 12.53
CA ARG A 319 13.44 -2.93 12.56
C ARG A 319 13.76 -3.59 13.88
N ILE A 320 12.78 -4.27 14.45
CA ILE A 320 12.95 -5.14 15.61
C ILE A 320 12.47 -6.55 15.30
N ILE A 321 13.02 -7.52 16.00
CA ILE A 321 12.55 -8.90 15.99
C ILE A 321 11.95 -9.18 17.38
N ALA A 322 10.63 -9.29 17.44
CA ALA A 322 9.96 -9.84 18.61
C ALA A 322 10.14 -11.36 18.58
N SER A 323 11.03 -11.89 19.42
CA SER A 323 11.37 -13.32 19.40
C SER A 323 10.37 -14.18 20.19
N SER A 324 9.60 -13.56 21.06
CA SER A 324 8.58 -14.19 21.91
C SER A 324 7.39 -13.28 22.07
N PHE A 325 6.23 -13.88 22.35
CA PHE A 325 5.06 -13.11 22.78
C PHE A 325 5.38 -12.38 24.09
N GLY A 326 4.96 -11.12 24.21
CA GLY A 326 5.13 -10.34 25.43
C GLY A 326 4.98 -8.85 25.20
N THR A 327 5.15 -8.09 26.27
CA THR A 327 5.10 -6.62 26.23
C THR A 327 6.45 -6.06 25.79
N TYR A 328 6.41 -5.20 24.78
CA TYR A 328 7.55 -4.45 24.28
C TYR A 328 7.29 -2.97 24.49
N VAL A 329 8.30 -2.28 25.00
CA VAL A 329 8.31 -0.84 25.21
C VAL A 329 9.27 -0.23 24.21
N ILE A 330 8.76 0.59 23.30
CA ILE A 330 9.53 1.38 22.35
C ILE A 330 9.48 2.82 22.84
N GLU A 331 10.63 3.40 23.12
CA GLU A 331 10.70 4.71 23.73
C GLU A 331 11.74 5.59 23.02
N THR A 332 11.34 6.83 22.76
CA THR A 332 12.24 7.87 22.28
C THR A 332 12.66 8.79 23.42
N THR A 333 13.82 9.43 23.30
CA THR A 333 14.31 10.42 24.25
C THR A 333 15.00 11.57 23.52
N GLY A 334 15.01 12.75 24.11
CA GLY A 334 15.58 13.95 23.51
C GLY A 334 14.68 15.18 23.70
N SER A 335 15.02 16.25 22.99
CA SER A 335 14.26 17.51 22.99
C SER A 335 13.36 17.69 21.76
N THR A 336 13.40 16.75 20.81
CA THR A 336 12.64 16.80 19.57
C THR A 336 11.29 16.15 19.77
N ASP A 337 10.24 16.83 19.31
CA ASP A 337 8.86 16.35 19.36
C ASP A 337 8.62 15.36 18.23
N VAL A 338 8.63 14.07 18.57
CA VAL A 338 8.62 12.95 17.62
C VAL A 338 7.38 12.09 17.78
N VAL A 339 6.89 11.56 16.67
CA VAL A 339 5.81 10.57 16.61
C VAL A 339 6.41 9.23 16.23
N ALA A 340 6.12 8.20 17.03
CA ALA A 340 6.46 6.82 16.73
C ALA A 340 5.23 6.06 16.21
N MET A 341 5.40 5.30 15.14
CA MET A 341 4.39 4.36 14.61
C MET A 341 5.01 2.96 14.58
N LEU A 342 4.34 2.00 15.18
CA LEU A 342 4.73 0.60 15.16
C LEU A 342 3.94 -0.14 14.08
N MET A 343 4.65 -0.80 13.18
CA MET A 343 4.11 -1.57 12.05
C MET A 343 4.41 -3.06 12.22
N GLY A 344 3.47 -3.93 11.83
CA GLY A 344 3.65 -5.37 11.77
C GLY A 344 2.55 -6.21 12.46
N PRO A 345 2.83 -7.49 12.76
CA PRO A 345 4.07 -8.22 12.45
C PRO A 345 4.27 -8.44 10.94
N ASP A 346 5.51 -8.65 10.52
CA ASP A 346 6.00 -9.02 9.18
C ASP A 346 5.51 -8.14 8.02
N SER A 347 4.95 -6.99 8.33
CA SER A 347 4.50 -5.97 7.40
C SER A 347 5.03 -4.60 7.81
N PRO A 348 5.71 -3.87 6.91
CA PRO A 348 6.14 -2.50 7.18
C PRO A 348 5.01 -1.47 7.02
N THR A 349 3.81 -1.88 6.64
CA THR A 349 2.67 -1.00 6.36
C THR A 349 1.44 -1.24 7.23
N GLU A 350 1.31 -2.40 7.87
CA GLU A 350 0.19 -2.68 8.78
C GLU A 350 0.41 -1.98 10.12
N LEU A 351 -0.37 -0.94 10.40
CA LEU A 351 -0.26 -0.20 11.66
C LEU A 351 -0.70 -1.09 12.83
N VAL A 352 0.19 -1.28 13.80
CA VAL A 352 -0.17 -1.84 15.12
C VAL A 352 -0.74 -0.72 15.97
N THR A 353 0.02 0.37 16.08
CA THR A 353 -0.24 1.48 17.00
C THR A 353 0.68 2.66 16.67
N GLU A 354 0.30 3.86 17.11
CA GLU A 354 1.16 5.04 17.10
C GLU A 354 1.04 5.84 18.41
N ASN A 355 2.09 6.58 18.74
CA ASN A 355 2.13 7.43 19.92
C ASN A 355 3.09 8.62 19.69
N ASP A 356 2.72 9.81 20.17
CA ASP A 356 3.48 11.05 20.04
C ASP A 356 3.89 11.72 21.37
N ASP A 357 3.21 11.45 22.49
CA ASP A 357 3.50 12.10 23.78
C ASP A 357 3.43 11.18 25.03
N GLY A 358 3.51 9.87 24.83
CA GLY A 358 3.44 8.87 25.91
C GLY A 358 4.69 8.77 26.81
N GLY A 359 5.79 9.41 26.43
CA GLY A 359 7.08 9.41 27.16
C GLY A 359 7.33 10.67 27.97
N GLU A 360 8.57 10.85 28.46
CA GLU A 360 8.92 12.08 29.19
C GLU A 360 8.96 13.30 28.23
N GLY A 361 8.14 14.32 28.49
CA GLY A 361 8.11 15.54 27.69
C GLY A 361 7.31 15.36 26.40
N ALA A 362 7.95 15.57 25.24
CA ALA A 362 7.36 15.43 23.90
C ALA A 362 7.90 14.20 23.16
N ASN A 363 8.36 13.20 23.93
CA ASN A 363 8.89 11.97 23.37
C ASN A 363 7.77 10.93 23.24
N ALA A 364 7.80 10.17 22.16
CA ALA A 364 6.92 9.03 21.95
C ALA A 364 7.31 7.84 22.83
N ARG A 365 6.30 7.17 23.41
CA ARG A 365 6.46 5.88 24.09
C ARG A 365 5.30 4.96 23.71
N ILE A 366 5.62 3.83 23.09
CA ILE A 366 4.69 2.76 22.75
C ILE A 366 4.93 1.60 23.70
N GLU A 367 3.86 1.11 24.35
CA GLU A 367 3.86 -0.14 25.10
C GLU A 367 2.82 -1.07 24.47
N SER A 368 3.24 -2.23 23.98
CA SER A 368 2.36 -3.10 23.19
C SER A 368 2.68 -4.59 23.38
N HIS A 369 1.64 -5.43 23.37
CA HIS A 369 1.76 -6.88 23.39
C HIS A 369 2.03 -7.41 21.97
N LEU A 370 3.28 -7.75 21.69
CA LEU A 370 3.70 -8.21 20.36
C LEU A 370 3.77 -9.74 20.33
N SER A 371 3.26 -10.31 19.25
CA SER A 371 3.48 -11.71 18.89
C SER A 371 4.87 -11.89 18.27
N PRO A 372 5.39 -13.13 18.19
CA PRO A 372 6.63 -13.36 17.48
C PRO A 372 6.53 -12.90 16.02
N GLY A 373 7.52 -12.14 15.55
CA GLY A 373 7.53 -11.56 14.21
C GLY A 373 8.52 -10.42 14.05
N THR A 374 8.65 -9.95 12.81
CA THR A 374 9.44 -8.75 12.48
C THR A 374 8.54 -7.52 12.57
N TYR A 375 8.95 -6.49 13.29
CA TYR A 375 8.21 -5.22 13.36
C TYR A 375 9.07 -4.06 12.87
N PHE A 376 8.40 -3.00 12.42
CA PHE A 376 9.05 -1.79 11.95
C PHE A 376 8.57 -0.60 12.76
N ILE A 377 9.48 0.27 13.16
CA ILE A 377 9.14 1.51 13.88
C ILE A 377 9.47 2.67 12.96
N ARG A 378 8.47 3.52 12.71
CA ARG A 378 8.62 4.75 11.94
C ARG A 378 8.66 5.92 12.91
N ILE A 379 9.74 6.69 12.87
CA ILE A 379 9.87 7.92 13.66
C ILE A 379 9.84 9.12 12.73
N ARG A 380 8.93 10.05 12.99
CA ARG A 380 8.88 11.34 12.28
C ARG A 380 8.78 12.48 13.26
N HIS A 381 9.08 13.70 12.83
CA HIS A 381 8.78 14.87 13.65
C HIS A 381 7.26 15.08 13.67
N PHE A 382 6.71 15.47 14.82
CA PHE A 382 5.33 15.89 14.94
C PHE A 382 4.96 17.00 13.93
N ASN A 383 5.82 18.02 13.78
CA ASN A 383 5.71 19.04 12.75
C ASN A 383 6.47 18.61 11.48
N ALA A 384 5.73 18.43 10.39
CA ALA A 384 6.25 17.95 9.10
C ALA A 384 7.34 18.81 8.44
N SER A 385 7.59 20.04 8.90
CA SER A 385 8.69 20.88 8.37
C SER A 385 9.87 21.01 9.33
N ALA A 386 9.76 20.44 10.54
CA ALA A 386 10.77 20.56 11.57
C ALA A 386 11.77 19.39 11.52
N THR A 387 12.89 19.58 12.22
CA THR A 387 14.06 18.69 12.24
C THR A 387 14.57 18.62 13.67
N GLY A 388 15.35 17.59 14.01
CA GLY A 388 15.99 17.51 15.31
C GLY A 388 16.46 16.11 15.71
N ALA A 389 17.38 16.10 16.67
CA ALA A 389 17.98 14.88 17.22
C ALA A 389 17.07 14.19 18.24
N TYR A 390 17.12 12.87 18.27
CA TYR A 390 16.47 12.03 19.29
C TYR A 390 17.30 10.75 19.48
N ALA A 391 16.93 9.93 20.46
CA ALA A 391 17.42 8.57 20.59
C ALA A 391 16.25 7.62 20.77
N ILE A 392 16.37 6.38 20.30
CA ILE A 392 15.33 5.35 20.40
C ILE A 392 15.88 4.10 21.07
N SER A 393 15.05 3.47 21.91
CA SER A 393 15.35 2.19 22.54
C SER A 393 14.12 1.27 22.51
N VAL A 394 14.37 -0.03 22.61
CA VAL A 394 13.32 -1.05 22.70
C VAL A 394 13.66 -2.03 23.81
N GLU A 395 12.74 -2.18 24.75
CA GLU A 395 12.86 -3.09 25.89
C GLU A 395 11.73 -4.12 25.86
N ALA A 396 11.99 -5.34 26.31
CA ALA A 396 10.96 -6.33 26.56
C ALA A 396 10.76 -6.47 28.07
N THR A 397 9.55 -6.18 28.56
CA THR A 397 9.24 -6.33 29.98
C THR A 397 8.83 -7.78 30.23
N ALA A 398 9.72 -8.55 30.85
CA ALA A 398 9.45 -9.95 31.15
C ALA A 398 8.48 -10.10 32.33
N THR A 399 7.20 -10.33 32.04
CA THR A 399 6.41 -11.32 32.80
C THR A 399 5.50 -12.08 31.80
N PRO A 400 5.52 -13.44 31.74
CA PRO A 400 4.88 -14.20 30.66
C PRO A 400 3.35 -14.04 30.59
N PRO A 401 2.75 -14.30 29.41
CA PRO A 401 2.60 -15.69 28.96
C PRO A 401 3.63 -16.11 27.90
N ALA A 402 3.97 -17.40 27.87
CA ALA A 402 4.97 -17.96 26.95
C ALA A 402 4.48 -18.09 25.49
N SER A 403 3.20 -17.81 25.23
CA SER A 403 2.52 -17.96 23.95
C SER A 403 1.34 -17.00 23.83
N ILE A 404 0.89 -16.73 22.61
CA ILE A 404 -0.33 -15.94 22.36
C ILE A 404 -1.52 -16.68 23.05
N PRO A 405 -2.40 -15.96 23.78
CA PRO A 405 -3.60 -16.56 24.39
C PRO A 405 -4.49 -17.26 23.36
N GLU A 406 -4.89 -18.50 23.64
CA GLU A 406 -5.74 -19.30 22.74
C GLU A 406 -7.21 -19.28 23.20
N LEU A 407 -8.12 -18.94 22.28
CA LEU A 407 -9.56 -19.04 22.46
C LEU A 407 -10.05 -20.43 22.03
N SER A 408 -10.89 -21.03 22.86
CA SER A 408 -11.56 -22.28 22.52
C SER A 408 -12.80 -22.00 21.66
N VAL A 409 -12.89 -22.62 20.49
CA VAL A 409 -14.11 -22.58 19.66
C VAL A 409 -15.25 -23.25 20.44
N ASN A 410 -16.39 -22.55 20.56
CA ASN A 410 -17.53 -22.92 21.41
C ASN A 410 -17.18 -23.02 22.91
N GLY A 411 -16.12 -22.34 23.34
CA GLY A 411 -15.74 -22.21 24.75
C GLY A 411 -16.42 -21.02 25.43
N ASP A 412 -16.06 -20.83 26.69
CA ASP A 412 -16.45 -19.64 27.46
C ASP A 412 -15.78 -18.38 26.90
N THR A 413 -16.36 -17.21 27.20
CA THR A 413 -15.73 -15.92 26.89
C THR A 413 -14.41 -15.76 27.66
N VAL A 414 -13.42 -15.15 27.01
CA VAL A 414 -12.13 -14.80 27.61
C VAL A 414 -12.10 -13.30 27.85
N ASN A 415 -11.75 -12.88 29.06
CA ASN A 415 -11.66 -11.47 29.42
C ASN A 415 -10.32 -10.87 28.95
N GLY A 416 -10.39 -9.65 28.42
CA GLY A 416 -9.25 -8.80 28.07
C GLY A 416 -9.45 -7.39 28.62
N ASP A 417 -8.40 -6.57 28.53
CA ASP A 417 -8.43 -5.18 28.99
C ASP A 417 -7.49 -4.36 28.12
N ILE A 418 -8.05 -3.38 27.40
CA ILE A 418 -7.25 -2.40 26.65
C ILE A 418 -6.73 -1.40 27.69
N SER A 419 -5.57 -1.70 28.24
CA SER A 419 -5.02 -1.10 29.46
C SER A 419 -4.40 0.28 29.23
N ALA A 420 -4.02 0.59 27.99
CA ALA A 420 -3.47 1.87 27.56
C ALA A 420 -4.07 2.35 26.24
N ALA A 421 -4.05 3.67 26.04
CA ALA A 421 -4.43 4.28 24.77
C ALA A 421 -3.56 3.71 23.63
N ASN A 422 -4.16 3.51 22.47
CA ASN A 422 -3.52 2.97 21.28
C ASN A 422 -2.91 1.55 21.46
N GLU A 423 -3.22 0.78 22.51
CA GLU A 423 -2.78 -0.61 22.54
C GLU A 423 -3.70 -1.55 21.75
N SER A 424 -3.23 -2.79 21.56
CA SER A 424 -4.05 -3.88 21.03
C SER A 424 -3.67 -5.20 21.70
N ASP A 425 -4.67 -6.03 21.93
CA ASP A 425 -4.52 -7.40 22.39
C ASP A 425 -4.52 -8.37 21.22
N VAL A 426 -3.79 -9.48 21.38
CA VAL A 426 -3.68 -10.53 20.36
C VAL A 426 -4.13 -11.87 20.94
N TYR A 427 -4.98 -12.58 20.20
CA TYR A 427 -5.41 -13.95 20.51
C TYR A 427 -5.22 -14.86 19.31
N ILE A 428 -5.21 -16.17 19.54
CA ILE A 428 -5.32 -17.19 18.50
C ILE A 428 -6.53 -18.09 18.72
N PHE A 429 -7.04 -18.70 17.67
CA PHE A 429 -7.91 -19.88 17.78
C PHE A 429 -7.67 -20.84 16.63
N THR A 430 -7.95 -22.12 16.85
CA THR A 430 -7.82 -23.16 15.82
C THR A 430 -9.19 -23.50 15.24
N ALA A 431 -9.41 -23.18 13.96
CA ALA A 431 -10.54 -23.71 13.22
C ALA A 431 -10.21 -25.14 12.78
N ASN A 432 -10.88 -26.14 13.35
CA ASN A 432 -10.63 -27.55 12.99
C ASN A 432 -11.43 -28.01 11.76
N PHE A 433 -12.49 -27.26 11.41
CA PHE A 433 -13.41 -27.61 10.34
C PHE A 433 -13.78 -26.37 9.55
N SER A 434 -14.04 -26.54 8.25
CA SER A 434 -14.60 -25.44 7.45
C SER A 434 -16.00 -25.06 7.93
N GLY A 435 -16.39 -23.81 7.75
CA GLY A 435 -17.74 -23.32 7.98
C GLY A 435 -17.77 -21.92 8.55
N LEU A 436 -18.97 -21.44 8.87
CA LEU A 436 -19.16 -20.13 9.48
C LEU A 436 -18.68 -20.14 10.93
N TYR A 437 -17.89 -19.13 11.28
CA TYR A 437 -17.51 -18.81 12.65
C TYR A 437 -17.98 -17.40 12.96
N THR A 438 -18.51 -17.20 14.16
CA THR A 438 -18.81 -15.89 14.73
C THR A 438 -17.74 -15.57 15.77
N ILE A 439 -17.04 -14.47 15.56
CA ILE A 439 -16.09 -13.90 16.52
C ILE A 439 -16.73 -12.62 17.05
N GLU A 440 -16.89 -12.53 18.36
CA GLU A 440 -17.67 -11.44 18.97
C GLU A 440 -17.00 -10.99 20.27
N THR A 441 -16.91 -9.67 20.44
CA THR A 441 -16.53 -9.03 21.69
C THR A 441 -17.77 -8.64 22.50
N PHE A 442 -17.61 -8.49 23.81
CA PHE A 442 -18.67 -8.10 24.73
C PHE A 442 -18.12 -7.16 25.80
N GLY A 443 -18.98 -6.26 26.27
CA GLY A 443 -18.65 -5.30 27.32
C GLY A 443 -19.25 -3.93 27.01
N ASN A 444 -18.73 -2.89 27.67
CA ASN A 444 -19.11 -1.50 27.38
C ASN A 444 -18.00 -0.76 26.62
N THR A 445 -16.94 -1.46 26.24
CA THR A 445 -15.79 -0.90 25.55
C THR A 445 -16.04 -0.99 24.06
N ASP A 446 -15.87 0.14 23.37
CA ASP A 446 -16.06 0.26 21.93
C ASP A 446 -14.84 -0.35 21.23
N THR A 447 -14.97 -1.61 20.80
CA THR A 447 -13.86 -2.42 20.28
C THR A 447 -13.78 -2.35 18.76
N TYR A 448 -12.58 -2.51 18.23
CA TYR A 448 -12.33 -2.79 16.82
C TYR A 448 -11.60 -4.14 16.73
N LEU A 449 -12.26 -5.13 16.12
CA LEU A 449 -11.78 -6.50 15.93
C LEU A 449 -11.23 -6.67 14.53
N SER A 450 -10.06 -7.29 14.39
CA SER A 450 -9.51 -7.75 13.10
C SER A 450 -9.13 -9.22 13.16
N VAL A 451 -9.41 -9.95 12.09
CA VAL A 451 -9.17 -11.40 11.98
C VAL A 451 -8.21 -11.69 10.83
N TYR A 452 -7.13 -12.40 11.13
CA TYR A 452 -6.08 -12.78 10.18
C TYR A 452 -5.93 -14.30 10.09
N GLY A 453 -5.51 -14.80 8.93
CA GLY A 453 -5.17 -16.22 8.74
C GLY A 453 -5.61 -16.80 7.39
N PRO A 454 -5.66 -18.13 7.24
CA PRO A 454 -5.13 -19.11 8.19
C PRO A 454 -3.59 -19.10 8.22
N ASP A 455 -3.02 -19.48 9.36
CA ASP A 455 -1.59 -19.78 9.60
C ASP A 455 -0.59 -18.63 9.36
N VAL A 456 -1.09 -17.42 9.10
CA VAL A 456 -0.30 -16.20 8.90
C VAL A 456 -0.94 -15.01 9.61
N GLN A 457 -0.12 -14.14 10.20
CA GLN A 457 -0.58 -12.99 11.00
C GLN A 457 -0.90 -11.73 10.18
N THR A 458 -0.61 -11.75 8.87
CA THR A 458 -0.69 -10.57 7.99
C THR A 458 -1.82 -10.65 6.97
N ASN A 459 -2.41 -11.83 6.75
CA ASN A 459 -3.52 -11.97 5.81
C ASN A 459 -4.84 -11.59 6.46
N LEU A 460 -5.25 -10.33 6.33
CA LEU A 460 -6.51 -9.83 6.87
C LEU A 460 -7.70 -10.48 6.14
N LEU A 461 -8.58 -11.11 6.88
CA LEU A 461 -9.80 -11.75 6.35
C LEU A 461 -11.04 -10.88 6.53
N GLY A 462 -11.01 -10.01 7.54
CA GLY A 462 -12.10 -9.11 7.86
C GLY A 462 -11.86 -8.41 9.19
N PHE A 463 -12.63 -7.36 9.41
CA PHE A 463 -12.67 -6.60 10.64
C PHE A 463 -14.10 -6.15 10.90
N ASP A 464 -14.38 -5.75 12.13
CA ASP A 464 -15.67 -5.19 12.54
C ASP A 464 -15.47 -4.32 13.78
N ASP A 465 -16.28 -3.28 13.94
CA ASP A 465 -16.29 -2.40 15.10
C ASP A 465 -17.63 -2.36 15.83
N ASP A 466 -18.77 -2.37 15.13
CA ASP A 466 -20.06 -2.08 15.75
C ASP A 466 -21.22 -3.05 15.45
N SER A 467 -20.96 -4.21 14.82
CA SER A 467 -22.02 -5.17 14.46
C SER A 467 -22.51 -6.03 15.64
N GLY A 468 -21.89 -5.91 16.82
CA GLY A 468 -22.25 -6.57 18.07
C GLY A 468 -23.23 -5.77 18.93
N GLN A 469 -23.51 -6.26 20.14
CA GLN A 469 -24.34 -5.52 21.09
C GLN A 469 -23.57 -4.33 21.68
N ASP A 470 -24.21 -3.18 21.88
CA ASP A 470 -23.66 -2.04 22.65
C ASP A 470 -22.23 -1.62 22.20
N SER A 471 -22.05 -1.34 20.90
CA SER A 471 -20.77 -0.93 20.25
C SER A 471 -19.62 -1.95 20.29
N ASN A 472 -19.93 -3.22 20.54
CA ASN A 472 -18.94 -4.28 20.40
C ASN A 472 -18.86 -4.76 18.95
N SER A 473 -17.75 -5.42 18.64
CA SER A 473 -17.47 -5.99 17.32
C SER A 473 -18.05 -7.40 17.19
N ARG A 474 -18.62 -7.72 16.03
CA ARG A 474 -19.12 -9.05 15.68
C ARG A 474 -18.84 -9.37 14.21
N LEU A 475 -17.85 -10.23 13.98
CA LEU A 475 -17.50 -10.71 12.64
C LEU A 475 -18.00 -12.14 12.41
N VAL A 476 -18.73 -12.36 11.31
CA VAL A 476 -19.10 -13.70 10.84
C VAL A 476 -18.31 -14.02 9.57
N ALA A 477 -17.49 -15.06 9.60
CA ALA A 477 -16.62 -15.43 8.49
C ALA A 477 -16.70 -16.93 8.17
N ASP A 478 -16.71 -17.29 6.88
CA ASP A 478 -16.57 -18.68 6.44
C ASP A 478 -15.09 -19.06 6.42
N LEU A 479 -14.67 -19.84 7.41
CA LEU A 479 -13.27 -20.18 7.65
C LEU A 479 -12.95 -21.58 7.13
N ARG A 480 -11.70 -21.82 6.80
CA ARG A 480 -11.13 -23.14 6.48
C ARG A 480 -10.35 -23.65 7.70
N PRO A 481 -9.96 -24.93 7.76
CA PRO A 481 -9.11 -25.39 8.84
C PRO A 481 -7.78 -24.66 8.88
N GLY A 482 -7.34 -24.24 10.07
CA GLY A 482 -6.10 -23.50 10.26
C GLY A 482 -6.09 -22.71 11.57
N ILE A 483 -4.95 -22.06 11.86
CA ILE A 483 -4.79 -21.16 12.99
C ILE A 483 -5.15 -19.75 12.55
N TYR A 484 -5.97 -19.06 13.34
CA TYR A 484 -6.40 -17.69 13.08
C TYR A 484 -5.94 -16.78 14.20
N TYR A 485 -5.62 -15.54 13.85
CA TYR A 485 -5.13 -14.52 14.78
C TYR A 485 -6.18 -13.41 14.88
N LEU A 486 -6.50 -13.03 16.10
CA LEU A 486 -7.38 -11.92 16.40
C LEU A 486 -6.55 -10.76 16.94
N ARG A 487 -6.77 -9.56 16.43
CA ARG A 487 -6.27 -8.32 17.04
C ARG A 487 -7.47 -7.49 17.49
N ILE A 488 -7.49 -7.10 18.75
CA ILE A 488 -8.56 -6.31 19.35
C ILE A 488 -7.95 -5.04 19.91
N ARG A 489 -8.46 -3.90 19.49
CA ARG A 489 -8.09 -2.58 20.02
C ARG A 489 -9.33 -1.78 20.35
N HIS A 490 -9.17 -0.63 20.98
CA HIS A 490 -10.28 0.30 21.09
C HIS A 490 -10.54 0.95 19.71
N TYR A 491 -11.80 1.26 19.40
CA TYR A 491 -12.18 1.96 18.18
C TYR A 491 -11.47 3.32 18.07
N SER A 492 -11.63 4.15 19.12
CA SER A 492 -10.86 5.38 19.34
C SER A 492 -9.42 5.11 19.82
N ALA A 493 -8.47 5.87 19.26
CA ALA A 493 -7.05 5.87 19.63
C ALA A 493 -6.77 6.15 21.12
N THR A 494 -7.62 6.92 21.78
CA THR A 494 -7.46 7.30 23.19
C THR A 494 -8.28 6.45 24.16
N GLY A 495 -9.11 5.56 23.62
CA GLY A 495 -10.01 4.76 24.43
C GLY A 495 -9.29 3.59 25.09
N THR A 496 -9.79 3.21 26.26
CA THR A 496 -9.30 2.12 27.09
C THR A 496 -10.50 1.44 27.73
N GLY A 497 -10.33 0.20 28.19
CA GLY A 497 -11.33 -0.45 29.01
C GLY A 497 -11.41 -1.96 28.86
N PRO A 498 -12.15 -2.61 29.78
CA PRO A 498 -12.28 -4.05 29.82
C PRO A 498 -13.25 -4.53 28.74
N TYR A 499 -12.97 -5.70 28.19
CA TYR A 499 -13.88 -6.40 27.28
C TYR A 499 -13.77 -7.91 27.51
N SER A 500 -14.58 -8.68 26.79
CA SER A 500 -14.39 -10.12 26.66
C SER A 500 -14.62 -10.55 25.23
N VAL A 501 -14.06 -11.68 24.81
CA VAL A 501 -14.15 -12.20 23.43
C VAL A 501 -14.52 -13.68 23.43
N SER A 502 -15.29 -14.10 22.42
CA SER A 502 -15.56 -15.52 22.16
C SER A 502 -15.49 -15.85 20.68
N VAL A 503 -15.35 -17.15 20.38
CA VAL A 503 -15.44 -17.71 19.04
C VAL A 503 -16.46 -18.85 19.06
N VAL A 504 -17.49 -18.75 18.22
CA VAL A 504 -18.55 -19.75 18.08
C VAL A 504 -18.59 -20.25 16.64
N ARG A 505 -18.88 -21.54 16.44
CA ARG A 505 -19.06 -22.14 15.10
C ARG A 505 -20.48 -22.64 14.90
#